data_AF-A0A2V5KEU9-F1
#
_entry.id   AF-A0A2V5KEU9-F1
#
_cell.length_a   1.000
_cell.length_b   1.000
_cell.length_c   1.000
_cell.angle_alpha   90.00
_cell.angle_beta   90.00
_cell.angle_gamma   90.00
#
_symmetry.space_group_name_H-M   'P 1'
#
loop_
_entity.id
_entity.type
_entity.pdbx_description
1 polymer ?
#
loop_
_entity_poly.entity_id
_entity_poly.type
_entity_poly.pdbx_seq_one_letter_code
_entity_poly.pdbx_strand_id
1 'polypeptide(L)'
;EFGMSYICENSVGPNKTCDFRSGKVILQRSVDREQMKKLLTTGRTDLLERFISRKGRPFKAFLVVTDKKDVGFEFEKREPKPKGERKARTAAPKIDFTGKQSLGECPKCGGNIFETENSYICEHSQSAKSPCKFRLSKTILGRDIPKEQAQKLVSSGKTDLLDGFISKRGRPFSAYLKVEDGKVGFEFPEKTAEPARR
;
A
#
# COMPACT_ATOMS: atom_id res chain seq x y z
N GLU A 1 14.84 22.12 30.97
CA GLU A 1 14.70 20.94 30.08
C GLU A 1 15.55 19.80 30.64
N PHE A 2 15.06 18.57 30.67
CA PHE A 2 15.84 17.43 31.20
C PHE A 2 15.82 16.27 30.19
N GLY A 3 16.92 16.08 29.46
CA GLY A 3 17.02 15.05 28.42
C GLY A 3 15.93 15.18 27.35
N MET A 4 15.10 14.15 27.21
CA MET A 4 13.98 14.08 26.25
C MET A 4 12.63 14.58 26.82
N SER A 5 12.65 15.28 27.97
CA SER A 5 11.43 15.79 28.62
C SER A 5 11.54 17.26 29.04
N TYR A 6 10.39 17.92 29.08
CA TYR A 6 10.15 19.17 29.80
C TYR A 6 9.63 18.79 31.20
N ILE A 7 10.33 19.26 32.23
CA ILE A 7 10.01 19.00 33.64
C ILE A 7 9.89 20.36 34.33
N CYS A 8 8.90 20.52 35.20
CA CYS A 8 8.80 21.70 36.05
C CYS A 8 9.92 21.70 37.10
N GLU A 9 10.59 22.84 37.27
CA GLU A 9 11.65 23.03 38.27
C GLU A 9 11.13 22.80 39.71
N ASN A 10 9.89 23.20 39.98
CA ASN A 10 9.21 22.97 41.26
C ASN A 10 8.80 21.50 41.51
N SER A 11 9.10 20.60 40.56
CA SER A 11 8.85 19.15 40.67
C SER A 11 10.08 18.37 41.13
N VAL A 12 11.28 18.94 40.98
CA VAL A 12 12.57 18.26 41.25
C VAL A 12 13.22 18.66 42.58
N GLY A 13 12.55 19.47 43.40
CA GLY A 13 13.01 19.89 44.74
C GLY A 13 12.37 19.12 45.91
N PRO A 14 12.84 19.35 47.15
CA PRO A 14 12.32 18.69 48.36
C PRO A 14 10.86 19.08 48.69
N ASN A 15 10.40 20.26 48.24
CA ASN A 15 9.01 20.71 48.35
C ASN A 15 8.34 20.64 46.96
N LYS A 16 7.77 19.48 46.62
CA LYS A 16 7.09 19.28 45.33
C LYS A 16 5.76 20.03 45.29
N THR A 17 5.72 21.16 44.59
CA THR A 17 4.48 21.94 44.40
C THR A 17 3.90 21.83 43.00
N CYS A 18 4.63 21.18 42.07
CA CYS A 18 4.19 20.95 40.70
C CYS A 18 4.56 19.55 40.21
N ASP A 19 3.66 18.89 39.47
CA ASP A 19 3.85 17.54 38.92
C ASP A 19 3.95 17.53 37.38
N PHE A 20 4.02 18.70 36.75
CA PHE A 20 3.97 18.79 35.30
C PHE A 20 5.21 18.16 34.64
N ARG A 21 4.97 17.14 33.81
CA ARG A 21 5.98 16.47 32.99
C ARG A 21 5.45 16.25 31.58
N SER A 22 6.20 16.71 30.58
CA SER A 22 5.86 16.51 29.18
C SER A 22 7.05 15.97 28.39
N GLY A 23 6.82 15.07 27.44
CA GLY A 23 7.85 14.60 26.53
C GLY A 23 8.19 15.66 25.47
N LYS A 24 9.47 15.80 25.11
CA LYS A 24 9.90 16.59 23.93
C LYS A 24 9.44 15.96 22.62
N VAL A 25 9.24 14.65 22.62
CA VAL A 25 8.72 13.88 21.48
C VAL A 25 7.43 13.21 21.92
N ILE A 26 6.31 13.57 21.30
CA ILE A 26 4.98 13.00 21.57
C ILE A 26 4.53 12.28 20.29
N LEU A 27 4.31 10.97 20.37
CA LEU A 27 3.91 10.11 19.23
C LEU A 27 4.78 10.34 17.97
N GLN A 28 6.10 10.22 18.13
CA GLN A 28 7.13 10.36 17.08
C GLN A 28 7.26 11.77 16.48
N ARG A 29 6.55 12.76 17.01
CA ARG A 29 6.65 14.18 16.63
C ARG A 29 7.40 14.94 17.71
N SER A 30 8.48 15.62 17.34
CA SER A 30 9.14 16.60 18.19
C SER A 30 8.27 17.84 18.36
N VAL A 31 7.98 18.20 19.60
CA VAL A 31 7.24 19.43 19.94
C VAL A 31 8.24 20.56 20.08
N ASP A 32 8.10 21.57 19.22
CA ASP A 32 8.98 22.74 19.23
C ASP A 32 8.83 23.55 20.54
N ARG A 33 9.89 24.23 20.96
CA ARG A 33 9.90 25.06 22.18
C ARG A 33 8.83 26.15 22.15
N GLU A 34 8.57 26.73 20.99
CA GLU A 34 7.52 27.75 20.83
C GLU A 34 6.13 27.18 21.12
N GLN A 35 5.90 25.96 20.65
CA GLN A 35 4.65 25.23 20.88
C GLN A 35 4.52 24.83 22.35
N MET A 36 5.60 24.38 22.98
CA MET A 36 5.62 24.09 24.41
C MET A 36 5.34 25.35 25.26
N LYS A 37 5.89 26.50 24.87
CA LYS A 37 5.62 27.79 25.52
C LYS A 37 4.15 28.15 25.41
N LYS A 38 3.55 28.03 24.22
CA LYS A 38 2.11 28.23 24.01
C LYS A 38 1.30 27.27 24.88
N LEU A 39 1.60 25.97 24.87
CA LEU A 39 0.91 24.98 25.71
C LEU A 39 0.88 25.37 27.19
N LEU A 40 1.98 25.90 27.72
CA LEU A 40 2.11 26.32 29.12
C LEU A 40 1.42 27.66 29.41
N THR A 41 1.39 28.60 28.46
CA THR A 41 0.79 29.93 28.64
C THR A 41 -0.71 29.95 28.32
N THR A 42 -1.11 29.39 27.19
CA THR A 42 -2.50 29.39 26.68
C THR A 42 -3.24 28.10 26.99
N GLY A 43 -2.58 27.09 27.57
CA GLY A 43 -3.17 25.77 27.83
C GLY A 43 -3.36 24.91 26.58
N ARG A 44 -2.99 25.42 25.39
CA ARG A 44 -3.21 24.80 24.08
C ARG A 44 -2.14 25.22 23.06
N THR A 45 -1.68 24.28 22.23
CA THR A 45 -0.76 24.55 21.10
C THR A 45 -1.50 24.92 19.82
N ASP A 46 -0.76 25.25 18.76
CA ASP A 46 -1.30 25.29 17.40
C ASP A 46 -1.59 23.87 16.87
N LEU A 47 -2.16 23.80 15.66
CA LEU A 47 -2.45 22.53 14.99
C LEU A 47 -1.13 21.86 14.56
N LEU A 48 -0.69 20.89 15.36
CA LEU A 48 0.50 20.13 15.06
C LEU A 48 0.14 18.97 14.13
N GLU A 49 0.89 18.85 13.04
CA GLU A 49 0.73 17.79 12.05
C GLU A 49 1.75 16.66 12.21
N ARG A 50 1.48 15.53 11.55
CA ARG A 50 2.38 14.37 11.45
C ARG A 50 2.60 13.61 12.78
N PHE A 51 1.63 13.61 13.67
CA PHE A 51 1.60 12.62 14.76
C PHE A 51 1.33 11.24 14.19
N ILE A 52 2.10 10.23 14.61
CA ILE A 52 1.92 8.87 14.11
C ILE A 52 1.17 8.07 15.18
N SER A 53 -0.07 7.67 14.84
CA SER A 53 -0.88 6.82 15.72
C SER A 53 -0.26 5.43 15.91
N ARG A 54 -0.70 4.70 16.93
CA ARG A 54 -0.30 3.29 17.14
C ARG A 54 -0.49 2.38 15.92
N LYS A 55 -1.40 2.73 14.99
CA LYS A 55 -1.65 2.01 13.72
C LYS A 55 -0.78 2.52 12.56
N GLY A 56 0.25 3.33 12.82
CA GLY A 56 1.15 3.90 11.82
C GLY A 56 0.54 5.01 10.95
N ARG A 57 -0.68 5.47 11.24
CA ARG A 57 -1.36 6.50 10.43
C ARG A 57 -1.02 7.90 10.96
N PRO A 58 -0.61 8.84 10.07
CA PRO A 58 -0.35 10.22 10.45
C PRO A 58 -1.66 10.97 10.71
N PHE A 59 -1.67 11.83 11.73
CA PHE A 59 -2.79 12.71 12.05
C PHE A 59 -2.33 14.09 12.52
N LYS A 60 -3.25 15.06 12.47
CA LYS A 60 -3.08 16.42 13.00
C LYS A 60 -3.95 16.59 14.24
N ALA A 61 -3.43 17.27 15.26
CA ALA A 61 -4.13 17.55 16.51
C ALA A 61 -3.50 18.76 17.24
N PHE A 62 -4.26 19.40 18.11
CA PHE A 62 -3.77 20.35 19.09
C PHE A 62 -3.35 19.58 20.35
N LEU A 63 -2.26 20.00 20.99
CA LEU A 63 -1.93 19.55 22.33
C LEU A 63 -2.60 20.49 23.32
N VAL A 64 -3.26 19.94 24.33
CA VAL A 64 -3.95 20.69 25.37
C VAL A 64 -3.51 20.21 26.74
N VAL A 65 -3.37 21.10 27.71
CA VAL A 65 -3.15 20.70 29.11
C VAL A 65 -4.49 20.31 29.70
N THR A 66 -4.60 19.07 30.15
CA THR A 66 -5.79 18.55 30.81
C THR A 66 -5.82 18.95 32.28
N ASP A 67 -6.98 18.80 32.93
CA ASP A 67 -7.17 19.11 34.36
C ASP A 67 -6.20 18.35 35.28
N LYS A 68 -5.72 17.18 34.83
CA LYS A 68 -4.71 16.37 35.51
C LYS A 68 -3.28 16.89 35.37
N LYS A 69 -3.07 18.06 34.76
CA LYS A 69 -1.76 18.64 34.42
C LYS A 69 -0.93 17.77 33.45
N ASP A 70 -1.61 16.95 32.67
CA ASP A 70 -1.03 16.13 31.60
C ASP A 70 -1.32 16.72 30.21
N VAL A 71 -0.46 16.41 29.24
CA VAL A 71 -0.64 16.82 27.85
C VAL A 71 -1.58 15.84 27.12
N GLY A 72 -2.79 16.30 26.84
CA GLY A 72 -3.80 15.62 26.03
C GLY A 72 -3.81 16.07 24.57
N PHE A 73 -4.65 15.41 23.77
CA PHE A 73 -4.88 15.75 22.37
C PHE A 73 -6.30 16.26 22.18
N GLU A 74 -6.43 17.45 21.61
CA GLU A 74 -7.69 17.97 21.11
C GLU A 74 -7.66 17.93 19.58
N PHE A 75 -8.58 17.19 18.99
CA PHE A 75 -8.72 17.13 17.54
C PHE A 75 -9.68 18.22 17.13
N GLU A 76 -9.33 19.02 16.12
CA GLU A 76 -10.32 19.85 15.44
C GLU A 76 -11.51 18.95 15.07
N LYS A 77 -12.74 19.43 15.29
CA LYS A 77 -13.94 18.77 14.77
C LYS A 77 -13.75 18.66 13.26
N ARG A 78 -13.19 17.55 12.83
CA ARG A 78 -13.08 17.23 11.42
C ARG A 78 -14.51 17.19 10.94
N GLU A 79 -14.89 18.15 10.11
CA GLU A 79 -15.91 17.89 9.13
C GLU A 79 -15.59 16.52 8.55
N PRO A 80 -16.57 15.61 8.46
CA PRO A 80 -16.32 14.30 7.90
C PRO A 80 -15.78 14.54 6.51
N LYS A 81 -14.45 14.47 6.36
CA LYS A 81 -13.84 14.41 5.05
C LYS A 81 -14.58 13.27 4.37
N PRO A 82 -15.19 13.49 3.18
CA PRO A 82 -15.76 12.38 2.44
C PRO A 82 -14.68 11.31 2.46
N LYS A 83 -15.07 10.10 2.94
CA LYS A 83 -14.17 8.95 3.11
C LYS A 83 -13.10 9.08 2.06
N GLY A 84 -11.87 9.35 2.50
CA GLY A 84 -10.83 9.80 1.59
C GLY A 84 -10.88 8.97 0.33
N GLU A 85 -10.60 9.57 -0.81
CA GLU A 85 -10.35 8.82 -2.03
C GLU A 85 -9.35 7.67 -1.71
N ARG A 86 -9.86 6.50 -1.31
CA ARG A 86 -9.76 5.35 -2.20
C ARG A 86 -10.18 5.99 -3.50
N LYS A 87 -9.22 6.28 -4.39
CA LYS A 87 -9.53 6.63 -5.78
C LYS A 87 -10.83 5.90 -6.04
N ALA A 88 -11.93 6.65 -6.20
CA ALA A 88 -13.11 6.05 -6.78
C ALA A 88 -12.48 5.29 -7.95
N ARG A 89 -12.66 3.97 -8.00
CA ARG A 89 -12.28 3.25 -9.20
C ARG A 89 -13.09 4.00 -10.23
N THR A 90 -12.48 4.99 -10.90
CA THR A 90 -12.91 5.53 -12.16
C THR A 90 -13.26 4.25 -12.86
N ALA A 91 -14.56 4.03 -13.07
CA ALA A 91 -15.05 2.85 -13.75
C ALA A 91 -14.08 2.70 -14.91
N ALA A 92 -13.27 1.62 -14.87
CA ALA A 92 -12.14 1.50 -15.78
C ALA A 92 -12.70 1.85 -17.15
N PRO A 93 -12.07 2.78 -17.90
CA PRO A 93 -12.64 3.22 -19.18
C PRO A 93 -13.06 1.96 -19.92
N LYS A 94 -14.35 1.91 -20.29
CA LYS A 94 -14.93 0.71 -20.90
C LYS A 94 -14.00 0.33 -22.03
N ILE A 95 -13.24 -0.75 -21.86
CA ILE A 95 -12.25 -1.15 -22.85
C ILE A 95 -13.07 -1.58 -24.07
N ASP A 96 -12.99 -0.80 -25.13
CA ASP A 96 -13.54 -1.18 -26.43
C ASP A 96 -12.77 -2.41 -26.93
N PHE A 97 -13.48 -3.54 -26.94
CA PHE A 97 -13.02 -4.82 -27.46
C PHE A 97 -13.35 -5.00 -28.96
N THR A 98 -14.08 -4.04 -29.55
CA THR A 98 -14.53 -4.07 -30.94
C THR A 98 -13.34 -4.11 -31.91
N GLY A 99 -13.23 -5.19 -32.68
CA GLY A 99 -12.18 -5.38 -33.69
C GLY A 99 -10.89 -6.05 -33.20
N LYS A 100 -10.82 -6.49 -31.94
CA LYS A 100 -9.64 -7.21 -31.41
C LYS A 100 -9.82 -8.72 -31.54
N GLN A 101 -8.74 -9.41 -31.90
CA GLN A 101 -8.71 -10.86 -31.95
C GLN A 101 -8.75 -11.45 -30.54
N SER A 102 -9.67 -12.38 -30.29
CA SER A 102 -9.71 -13.15 -29.04
C SER A 102 -8.56 -14.16 -29.02
N LEU A 103 -7.92 -14.29 -27.87
CA LEU A 103 -6.79 -15.21 -27.68
C LEU A 103 -7.21 -16.57 -27.13
N GLY A 104 -8.41 -16.67 -26.59
CA GLY A 104 -8.96 -17.90 -26.02
C GLY A 104 -9.98 -17.64 -24.92
N GLU A 105 -10.45 -18.73 -24.33
CA GLU A 105 -11.46 -18.74 -23.27
C GLU A 105 -10.82 -18.58 -21.89
N CYS A 106 -11.49 -17.80 -21.02
CA CYS A 106 -11.01 -17.54 -19.68
C CYS A 106 -11.24 -18.73 -18.76
N PRO A 107 -10.22 -19.27 -18.07
CA PRO A 107 -10.36 -20.44 -17.20
C PRO A 107 -11.22 -20.18 -15.95
N LYS A 108 -11.60 -18.93 -15.67
CA LYS A 108 -12.48 -18.56 -14.54
C LYS A 108 -13.95 -18.40 -14.92
N CYS A 109 -14.27 -18.03 -16.17
CA CYS A 109 -15.65 -17.68 -16.53
C CYS A 109 -16.04 -18.07 -17.96
N GLY A 110 -15.17 -18.73 -18.73
CA GLY A 110 -15.41 -19.13 -20.12
C GLY A 110 -15.54 -17.97 -21.12
N GLY A 111 -15.30 -16.72 -20.70
CA GLY A 111 -15.41 -15.55 -21.58
C GLY A 111 -14.15 -15.36 -22.42
N ASN A 112 -14.26 -14.66 -23.54
CA ASN A 112 -13.13 -14.37 -24.42
C ASN A 112 -12.11 -13.44 -23.75
N ILE A 113 -10.83 -13.73 -23.96
CA ILE A 113 -9.72 -12.90 -23.52
C ILE A 113 -9.24 -12.04 -24.69
N PHE A 114 -9.17 -10.73 -24.43
CA PHE A 114 -8.75 -9.73 -25.39
C PHE A 114 -7.41 -9.11 -25.00
N GLU A 115 -6.61 -8.79 -26.01
CA GLU A 115 -5.37 -8.06 -25.86
C GLU A 115 -5.62 -6.57 -25.66
N THR A 116 -4.99 -5.98 -24.65
CA THR A 116 -4.92 -4.52 -24.46
C THR A 116 -3.46 -4.07 -24.50
N GLU A 117 -3.21 -2.77 -24.42
CA GLU A 117 -1.86 -2.21 -24.55
C GLU A 117 -0.85 -2.87 -23.61
N ASN A 118 -1.24 -3.16 -22.36
CA ASN A 118 -0.35 -3.66 -21.31
C ASN A 118 -0.78 -4.99 -20.67
N SER A 119 -1.95 -5.53 -21.03
CA SER A 119 -2.51 -6.71 -20.36
C SER A 119 -3.49 -7.47 -21.24
N TYR A 120 -3.67 -8.75 -20.97
CA TYR A 120 -4.77 -9.57 -21.47
C TYR A 120 -5.90 -9.58 -20.44
N ILE A 121 -7.09 -9.19 -20.88
CA ILE A 121 -8.25 -8.94 -20.01
C ILE A 121 -9.44 -9.73 -20.56
N CYS A 122 -10.18 -10.38 -19.67
CA CYS A 122 -11.42 -11.05 -20.03
C CYS A 122 -12.54 -10.04 -20.31
N GLU A 123 -13.38 -10.28 -21.31
CA GLU A 123 -14.56 -9.43 -21.60
C GLU A 123 -15.47 -9.24 -20.39
N HIS A 124 -15.68 -10.30 -19.61
CA HIS A 124 -16.50 -10.27 -18.41
C HIS A 124 -15.84 -9.55 -17.25
N SER A 125 -14.57 -9.11 -17.37
CA SER A 125 -13.91 -8.31 -16.34
C SER A 125 -14.59 -6.97 -16.11
N GLN A 126 -15.34 -6.47 -17.10
CA GLN A 126 -16.09 -5.22 -17.03
C GLN A 126 -17.58 -5.44 -16.79
N SER A 127 -18.02 -6.68 -16.58
CA SER A 127 -19.43 -6.99 -16.34
C SER A 127 -19.90 -6.42 -15.01
N ALA A 128 -21.06 -5.75 -15.02
CA ALA A 128 -21.64 -5.08 -13.86
C ALA A 128 -22.17 -6.04 -12.79
N LYS A 129 -22.52 -7.28 -13.17
CA LYS A 129 -23.15 -8.28 -12.29
C LYS A 129 -22.12 -9.17 -11.59
N SER A 130 -21.14 -9.69 -12.32
CA SER A 130 -20.10 -10.58 -11.79
C SER A 130 -18.78 -10.37 -12.56
N PRO A 131 -17.95 -9.40 -12.15
CA PRO A 131 -16.73 -9.08 -12.86
C PRO A 131 -15.71 -10.22 -12.71
N CYS A 132 -15.28 -10.79 -13.83
CA CYS A 132 -14.18 -11.74 -13.83
C CYS A 132 -12.89 -11.04 -13.41
N LYS A 133 -12.19 -11.56 -12.41
CA LYS A 133 -10.95 -10.95 -11.89
C LYS A 133 -9.70 -11.42 -12.63
N PHE A 134 -9.85 -12.26 -13.66
CA PHE A 134 -8.73 -12.73 -14.45
C PHE A 134 -8.10 -11.58 -15.24
N ARG A 135 -6.81 -11.35 -14.98
CA ARG A 135 -5.97 -10.38 -15.69
C ARG A 135 -4.57 -10.95 -15.77
N LEU A 136 -4.05 -11.01 -16.98
CA LEU A 136 -2.66 -11.38 -17.27
C LEU A 136 -1.94 -10.15 -17.79
N SER A 137 -0.79 -9.79 -17.21
CA SER A 137 0.00 -8.66 -17.73
C SER A 137 0.85 -9.13 -18.90
N LYS A 138 1.02 -8.28 -19.93
CA LYS A 138 1.93 -8.59 -21.04
C LYS A 138 3.37 -8.66 -20.57
N THR A 139 3.75 -7.77 -19.66
CA THR A 139 5.06 -7.79 -19.03
C THR A 139 4.95 -8.29 -17.60
N ILE A 140 5.60 -9.41 -17.28
CA ILE A 140 5.64 -9.99 -15.94
C ILE A 140 7.10 -10.07 -15.49
N LEU A 141 7.43 -9.41 -14.37
CA LEU A 141 8.79 -9.40 -13.81
C LEU A 141 9.88 -9.05 -14.85
N GLY A 142 9.60 -8.08 -15.74
CA GLY A 142 10.54 -7.64 -16.76
C GLY A 142 10.55 -8.45 -18.07
N ARG A 143 9.83 -9.58 -18.13
CA ARG A 143 9.70 -10.40 -19.34
C ARG A 143 8.40 -10.12 -20.06
N ASP A 144 8.46 -9.88 -21.37
CA ASP A 144 7.29 -9.82 -22.23
C ASP A 144 6.77 -11.22 -22.57
N ILE A 145 5.47 -11.44 -22.38
CA ILE A 145 4.79 -12.71 -22.61
C ILE A 145 4.18 -12.66 -24.01
N PRO A 146 4.70 -13.45 -24.97
CA PRO A 146 4.16 -13.43 -26.32
C PRO A 146 2.74 -13.99 -26.33
N LYS A 147 1.94 -13.54 -27.31
CA LYS A 147 0.54 -13.94 -27.49
C LYS A 147 0.33 -15.46 -27.50
N GLU A 148 1.28 -16.21 -28.07
CA GLU A 148 1.24 -17.67 -28.15
C GLU A 148 1.30 -18.33 -26.77
N GLN A 149 2.11 -17.77 -25.87
CA GLN A 149 2.22 -18.25 -24.49
C GLN A 149 1.00 -17.83 -23.67
N ALA A 150 0.49 -16.61 -23.88
CA ALA A 150 -0.78 -16.19 -23.27
C ALA A 150 -1.93 -17.12 -23.69
N GLN A 151 -1.99 -17.52 -24.96
CA GLN A 151 -2.98 -18.48 -25.48
C GLN A 151 -2.82 -19.86 -24.85
N LYS A 152 -1.59 -20.40 -24.77
CA LYS A 152 -1.34 -21.67 -24.06
C LYS A 152 -1.76 -21.58 -22.60
N LEU A 153 -1.40 -20.52 -21.90
CA LEU A 153 -1.74 -20.33 -20.49
C LEU A 153 -3.25 -20.38 -20.22
N VAL A 154 -4.06 -19.89 -21.16
CA VAL A 154 -5.53 -19.86 -21.00
C VAL A 154 -6.17 -21.18 -21.44
N SER A 155 -5.64 -21.85 -22.46
CA SER A 155 -6.16 -23.12 -22.96
C SER A 155 -5.72 -24.33 -22.14
N SER A 156 -4.42 -24.47 -21.83
CA SER A 156 -3.88 -25.60 -21.07
C SER A 156 -3.76 -25.31 -19.57
N GLY A 157 -3.89 -24.04 -19.16
CA GLY A 157 -3.64 -23.60 -17.78
C GLY A 157 -2.15 -23.45 -17.44
N LYS A 158 -1.23 -23.75 -18.38
CA LYS A 158 0.23 -23.70 -18.20
C LYS A 158 0.96 -23.23 -19.47
N THR A 159 1.93 -22.33 -19.31
CA THR A 159 2.87 -21.96 -20.39
C THR A 159 4.04 -22.93 -20.48
N ASP A 160 4.85 -22.79 -21.55
CA ASP A 160 6.17 -23.41 -21.64
C ASP A 160 7.17 -22.77 -20.66
N LEU A 161 8.40 -23.29 -20.62
CA LEU A 161 9.47 -22.71 -19.80
C LEU A 161 9.85 -21.34 -20.37
N LEU A 162 9.54 -20.28 -19.63
CA LEU A 162 9.91 -18.93 -20.00
C LEU A 162 11.14 -18.51 -19.19
N ASP A 163 12.19 -18.10 -19.88
CA ASP A 163 13.41 -17.55 -19.31
C ASP A 163 13.39 -16.01 -19.29
N GLY A 164 14.30 -15.44 -18.50
CA GLY A 164 14.52 -14.00 -18.43
C GLY A 164 13.61 -13.25 -17.45
N PHE A 165 12.92 -13.93 -16.53
CA PHE A 165 12.20 -13.24 -15.46
C PHE A 165 13.17 -12.65 -14.43
N ILE A 166 12.97 -11.41 -14.05
CA ILE A 166 13.84 -10.71 -13.10
C ILE A 166 13.25 -10.83 -11.70
N SER A 167 13.95 -11.53 -10.80
CA SER A 167 13.55 -11.64 -9.39
C SER A 167 13.68 -10.30 -8.65
N LYS A 168 13.09 -10.19 -7.45
CA LYS A 168 13.30 -9.04 -6.56
C LYS A 168 14.77 -8.74 -6.25
N ARG A 169 15.66 -9.72 -6.42
CA ARG A 169 17.11 -9.61 -6.23
C ARG A 169 17.86 -9.23 -7.52
N GLY A 170 17.15 -8.92 -8.60
CA GLY A 170 17.72 -8.55 -9.90
C GLY A 170 18.29 -9.71 -10.73
N ARG A 171 18.18 -10.97 -10.25
CA ARG A 171 18.69 -12.14 -10.98
C ARG A 171 17.65 -12.67 -11.96
N PRO A 172 18.04 -12.97 -13.21
CA PRO A 172 17.17 -13.64 -14.17
C PRO A 172 16.90 -15.09 -13.73
N PHE A 173 15.69 -15.58 -13.95
CA PHE A 173 15.30 -16.97 -13.70
C PHE A 173 14.31 -17.46 -14.76
N SER A 174 14.22 -18.78 -14.90
CA SER A 174 13.27 -19.45 -15.79
C SER A 174 12.16 -20.11 -14.99
N ALA A 175 10.92 -19.98 -15.46
CA ALA A 175 9.74 -20.56 -14.81
C ALA A 175 8.61 -20.79 -15.80
N TYR A 176 7.73 -21.73 -15.49
CA TYR A 176 6.45 -21.91 -16.15
C TYR A 176 5.42 -20.98 -15.48
N LEU A 177 4.62 -20.25 -16.25
CA LEU A 177 3.41 -19.61 -15.74
C LEU A 177 2.28 -20.63 -15.66
N LYS A 178 1.56 -20.65 -14.54
CA LYS A 178 0.39 -21.49 -14.31
C LYS A 178 -0.76 -20.64 -13.78
N VAL A 179 -1.98 -20.86 -14.26
CA VAL A 179 -3.17 -20.21 -13.67
C VAL A 179 -3.69 -21.08 -12.54
N GLU A 180 -3.72 -20.53 -11.32
CA GLU A 180 -4.33 -21.16 -10.15
C GLU A 180 -5.35 -20.20 -9.55
N ASP A 181 -6.61 -20.65 -9.46
CA ASP A 181 -7.72 -19.84 -8.99
C ASP A 181 -7.82 -18.45 -9.66
N GLY A 182 -7.55 -18.37 -10.97
CA GLY A 182 -7.57 -17.13 -11.76
C GLY A 182 -6.47 -16.12 -11.41
N LYS A 183 -5.46 -16.55 -10.65
CA LYS A 183 -4.20 -15.83 -10.47
C LYS A 183 -3.13 -16.55 -11.27
N VAL A 184 -2.26 -15.77 -11.91
CA VAL A 184 -1.11 -16.31 -12.62
C VAL A 184 0.02 -16.48 -11.61
N GLY A 185 0.36 -17.72 -11.32
CA GLY A 185 1.49 -18.12 -10.50
C GLY A 185 2.68 -18.58 -11.34
N PHE A 186 3.81 -18.79 -10.67
CA PHE A 186 5.01 -19.37 -11.25
C PHE A 186 5.20 -20.79 -10.72
N GLU A 187 5.40 -21.74 -11.63
CA GLU A 187 5.81 -23.11 -11.35
C GLU A 187 7.26 -23.23 -11.82
N PHE A 188 8.17 -23.55 -10.92
CA PHE A 188 9.58 -23.68 -11.23
C PHE A 188 9.89 -25.14 -11.55
N PRO A 189 10.65 -25.46 -12.62
CA PRO A 189 11.17 -26.80 -12.78
C PRO A 189 11.98 -27.17 -11.52
N GLU A 190 11.86 -28.42 -11.09
CA GLU A 190 12.73 -28.96 -10.05
C GLU A 190 14.17 -28.78 -10.52
N LYS A 191 14.99 -28.14 -9.68
CA LYS A 191 16.33 -27.64 -10.03
C LYS A 191 17.17 -28.72 -10.73
N THR A 192 17.20 -28.70 -12.06
CA THR A 192 18.40 -29.11 -12.76
C THR A 192 19.35 -27.94 -12.59
N ALA A 193 20.32 -28.11 -11.69
CA ALA A 193 21.46 -27.21 -11.59
C ALA A 193 22.21 -27.25 -12.93
N GLU A 194 21.80 -26.46 -13.91
CA GLU A 194 22.57 -26.27 -15.13
C GLU A 194 23.61 -25.15 -14.88
N PRO A 195 24.89 -25.37 -15.20
CA PRO A 195 25.99 -24.68 -14.58
C PRO A 195 26.11 -23.25 -15.08
N ALA A 196 26.60 -22.37 -14.20
CA ALA A 196 27.05 -21.04 -14.54
C ALA A 196 27.98 -21.11 -15.76
N ARG A 197 27.54 -20.59 -16.91
CA ARG A 197 28.43 -20.40 -18.06
C ARG A 197 29.46 -19.32 -17.71
N ARG A 198 30.71 -19.70 -18.00
CA ARG A 198 32.00 -19.04 -17.77
C ARG A 198 32.05 -17.56 -18.14
#